data_AF-A0A2S7DPF3-F1
#
_entry.id   AF-A0A2S7DPF3-F1
#
_cell.length_a   1.000
_cell.length_b   1.000
_cell.length_c   1.000
_cell.angle_alpha   90.00
_cell.angle_beta   90.00
_cell.angle_gamma   90.00
#
_symmetry.space_group_name_H-M   'P 1'
#
loop_
_entity.id
_entity.type
_entity.pdbx_description
1 polymer ?
#
loop_
_entity_poly.entity_id
_entity_poly.type
_entity_poly.pdbx_seq_one_letter_code
_entity_poly.pdbx_strand_id
1 'polypeptide(L)'
;MQLTFGDAEGLGKRKQTRREIFLSEMEKVVPWQQLLVLIARHDPVSGRPGRQPYALTTMLRIHLLQQWYALSDPAMEEALHEIPT
;
A
#
# COMPACT_ATOMS: atom_id res chain seq x y z
N MET A 1 -1.25 41.56 4.46
CA MET A 1 -2.08 40.37 4.74
C MET A 1 -1.30 39.53 5.74
N GLN A 2 -1.81 39.36 6.97
CA GLN A 2 -1.19 38.47 7.96
C GLN A 2 -1.57 37.04 7.61
N LEU A 3 -0.58 36.21 7.29
CA LEU A 3 -0.75 34.77 7.12
C LEU A 3 -0.98 34.16 8.50
N THR A 4 -2.12 33.53 8.68
CA THR A 4 -2.44 32.82 9.93
C THR A 4 -1.72 31.48 9.94
N PHE A 5 -1.48 30.90 11.11
CA PHE A 5 -0.86 29.56 11.23
C PHE A 5 -1.60 28.50 10.38
N GLY A 6 -2.92 28.66 10.21
CA GLY A 6 -3.72 27.79 9.33
C GLY A 6 -3.47 27.98 7.83
N ASP A 7 -3.01 29.16 7.39
CA ASP A 7 -2.67 29.42 5.99
C ASP A 7 -1.30 28.83 5.62
N ALA A 8 -0.41 28.62 6.60
CA ALA A 8 0.91 28.04 6.39
C ALA A 8 0.87 26.51 6.19
N GLU A 9 -0.14 25.83 6.72
CA GLU A 9 -0.30 24.37 6.56
C GLU A 9 -0.72 23.98 5.13
N GLY A 10 -1.35 24.89 4.38
CA GLY A 10 -1.78 24.67 2.99
C GLY A 10 -0.70 24.91 1.93
N LEU A 11 0.41 25.54 2.29
CA LEU A 11 1.47 25.97 1.34
C LEU A 11 2.67 25.01 1.28
N GLY A 12 2.79 24.09 2.24
CA GLY A 12 3.79 23.02 2.20
C GLY A 12 3.26 21.84 1.38
N LYS A 13 3.91 21.50 0.27
CA LYS A 13 3.68 20.21 -0.41
C LYS A 13 3.69 19.12 0.67
N ARG A 14 2.55 18.43 0.86
CA ARG A 14 2.44 17.34 1.83
C ARG A 14 3.61 16.39 1.61
N LYS A 15 4.50 16.25 2.60
CA LYS A 15 5.64 15.34 2.51
C LYS A 15 5.08 13.94 2.26
N GLN A 16 5.45 13.34 1.14
CA GLN A 16 5.07 11.97 0.83
C GLN A 16 5.65 11.07 1.92
N THR A 17 4.80 10.22 2.50
CA THR A 17 5.25 9.31 3.55
C THR A 17 6.14 8.23 2.94
N ARG A 18 7.09 7.70 3.72
CA ARG A 18 7.95 6.58 3.26
C ARG A 18 7.12 5.36 2.86
N ARG A 19 5.96 5.14 3.49
CA ARG A 19 4.97 4.13 3.09
C ARG A 19 4.45 4.38 1.67
N GLU A 20 4.04 5.60 1.35
CA GLU A 20 3.57 5.95 0.01
C GLU A 20 4.69 5.80 -1.04
N ILE A 21 5.94 6.12 -0.68
CA ILE A 21 7.10 5.89 -1.56
C ILE A 21 7.29 4.40 -1.80
N PHE A 22 7.33 3.58 -0.74
CA PHE A 22 7.48 2.13 -0.84
C PHE A 22 6.39 1.50 -1.71
N LEU A 23 5.12 1.87 -1.50
CA LEU A 23 4.01 1.38 -2.30
C LEU A 23 4.13 1.81 -3.76
N SER A 24 4.61 3.03 -4.02
CA SER A 24 4.85 3.50 -5.39
C SER A 24 5.98 2.73 -6.08
N GLU A 25 7.03 2.34 -5.35
CA GLU A 25 8.10 1.50 -5.88
C GLU A 25 7.61 0.08 -6.12
N MET A 26 6.86 -0.51 -5.18
CA MET A 26 6.25 -1.82 -5.33
C MET A 26 5.30 -1.89 -6.54
N GLU A 27 4.54 -0.83 -6.80
CA GLU A 27 3.69 -0.77 -8.00
C GLU A 27 4.50 -0.90 -9.29
N LYS A 28 5.76 -0.44 -9.33
CA LYS A 28 6.65 -0.53 -10.49
C LYS A 28 7.36 -1.89 -10.59
N VAL A 29 7.83 -2.43 -9.47
CA VAL A 29 8.69 -3.63 -9.47
C VAL A 29 7.90 -4.93 -9.50
N VAL A 30 6.67 -4.94 -8.98
CA VAL A 30 5.84 -6.15 -8.97
C VAL A 30 5.24 -6.38 -10.36
N PRO A 31 5.40 -7.58 -10.96
CA PRO A 31 4.83 -7.89 -12.27
C PRO A 31 3.33 -8.24 -12.16
N TRP A 32 2.49 -7.25 -11.84
CA TRP A 32 1.07 -7.42 -11.50
C TRP A 32 0.28 -8.25 -12.51
N GLN A 33 0.38 -7.93 -13.80
CA GLN A 33 -0.38 -8.62 -14.84
C GLN A 33 -0.01 -10.11 -14.94
N GLN A 34 1.29 -10.43 -14.85
CA GLN A 34 1.77 -11.80 -14.93
C GLN A 34 1.31 -12.61 -13.72
N LEU A 35 1.37 -12.02 -12.52
CA LEU A 35 0.86 -12.64 -11.29
C LEU A 35 -0.65 -12.86 -11.36
N LEU A 36 -1.42 -11.89 -11.84
CA LEU A 36 -2.87 -12.03 -11.98
C LEU A 36 -3.24 -13.15 -12.95
N VAL A 37 -2.57 -13.25 -14.10
CA VAL A 37 -2.80 -14.33 -15.06
C VAL A 37 -2.48 -15.70 -14.45
N LEU A 38 -1.38 -15.80 -13.71
CA LEU A 38 -0.99 -17.04 -13.05
C LEU A 38 -2.01 -17.48 -11.99
N ILE A 39 -2.51 -16.54 -11.19
CA ILE A 39 -3.40 -16.82 -10.07
C ILE A 39 -4.85 -16.97 -10.52
N ALA A 40 -5.27 -16.33 -11.62
CA ALA A 40 -6.66 -16.34 -12.11
C ALA A 40 -7.22 -17.76 -12.32
N ARG A 41 -6.38 -18.74 -12.64
CA ARG A 41 -6.77 -20.17 -12.73
C ARG A 41 -7.35 -20.72 -11.42
N HIS A 42 -6.97 -20.14 -10.29
CA HIS A 42 -7.32 -20.59 -8.94
C HIS A 42 -8.34 -19.67 -8.25
N ASP A 43 -8.85 -18.64 -8.94
CA ASP A 43 -9.78 -17.69 -8.34
C ASP A 43 -11.12 -18.36 -8.01
N PRO A 44 -11.65 -18.22 -6.77
CA PRO A 44 -12.91 -18.83 -6.40
C PRO A 44 -14.06 -18.31 -7.28
N VAL A 45 -14.82 -19.23 -7.84
CA VAL A 45 -15.97 -18.93 -8.71
C VAL A 45 -16.97 -18.03 -7.96
N SER A 46 -17.22 -16.85 -8.53
CA SER A 46 -18.25 -15.90 -8.08
C SER A 46 -19.66 -16.50 -8.28
N GLY A 47 -20.62 -16.15 -7.41
CA GLY A 47 -22.00 -16.63 -7.51
C GLY A 47 -22.45 -17.68 -6.49
N ARG A 48 -21.62 -18.00 -5.48
CA ARG A 48 -22.08 -18.79 -4.32
C ARG A 48 -22.97 -17.94 -3.40
N PRO A 49 -24.00 -18.51 -2.73
CA PRO A 49 -24.77 -17.80 -1.71
C PRO A 49 -23.87 -17.28 -0.59
N GLY A 50 -23.99 -16.00 -0.25
CA GLY A 50 -23.19 -15.35 0.79
C GLY A 50 -22.31 -14.21 0.27
N ARG A 51 -21.34 -13.78 1.11
CA ARG A 51 -20.42 -12.69 0.78
C ARG A 51 -19.58 -13.08 -0.43
N GLN A 52 -19.65 -12.26 -1.48
CA GLN A 52 -18.84 -12.46 -2.66
C GLN A 52 -17.35 -12.26 -2.32
N PRO A 53 -16.45 -13.08 -2.90
CA PRO A 53 -15.02 -12.83 -2.82
C PRO A 53 -14.67 -11.42 -3.34
N TYR A 54 -13.63 -10.82 -2.75
CA TYR A 54 -13.05 -9.61 -3.34
C TYR A 54 -12.49 -9.92 -4.73
N ALA A 55 -12.43 -8.91 -5.60
CA ALA A 55 -11.75 -9.04 -6.88
C ALA A 55 -10.32 -9.57 -6.68
N LEU A 56 -9.88 -10.49 -7.54
CA LEU A 56 -8.56 -11.12 -7.46
C LEU A 56 -7.43 -10.09 -7.30
N THR A 57 -7.51 -9.00 -8.07
CA THR A 57 -6.60 -7.85 -8.03
C THR A 57 -6.50 -7.20 -6.65
N THR A 58 -7.62 -7.10 -5.94
CA THR A 58 -7.68 -6.54 -4.58
C THR A 58 -7.13 -7.53 -3.57
N MET A 59 -7.50 -8.82 -3.68
CA MET A 59 -6.98 -9.84 -2.77
C MET A 59 -5.47 -9.99 -2.88
N LEU A 60 -4.91 -10.00 -4.10
CA LEU A 60 -3.47 -10.09 -4.32
C LEU A 60 -2.73 -8.93 -3.65
N ARG A 61 -3.24 -7.70 -3.81
CA ARG A 61 -2.67 -6.51 -3.15
C ARG A 61 -2.71 -6.64 -1.63
N ILE A 62 -3.82 -7.13 -1.06
CA ILE A 62 -3.93 -7.34 0.39
C ILE A 62 -2.91 -8.35 0.89
N HIS A 63 -2.74 -9.49 0.20
CA HIS A 63 -1.77 -10.52 0.60
C HIS A 63 -0.34 -10.00 0.54
N LEU A 64 0.02 -9.29 -0.55
CA LEU A 64 1.35 -8.70 -0.67
C LEU A 64 1.61 -7.64 0.40
N LEU A 65 0.62 -6.79 0.72
CA LEU A 65 0.74 -5.82 1.81
C LEU A 65 0.92 -6.53 3.15
N GLN A 66 0.14 -7.58 3.44
CA GLN A 66 0.29 -8.38 4.65
C GLN A 66 1.68 -8.99 4.74
N GLN A 67 2.21 -9.54 3.63
CA GLN A 67 3.56 -10.10 3.59
C GLN A 67 4.63 -9.02 3.75
N TRP A 68 4.52 -7.87 3.10
CA TRP A 68 5.49 -6.79 3.22
C TRP A 68 5.53 -6.19 4.61
N TYR A 69 4.37 -6.00 5.26
CA TYR A 69 4.33 -5.51 6.65
C TYR A 69 4.65 -6.60 7.68
N ALA A 70 4.43 -7.88 7.37
CA ALA A 70 4.87 -8.97 8.25
C ALA A 70 6.37 -9.27 8.14
N LEU A 71 7.00 -8.91 7.01
CA LEU A 71 8.45 -9.00 6.78
C LEU A 71 9.17 -7.67 7.03
N SER A 72 8.42 -6.59 7.25
CA SER A 72 8.91 -5.32 7.76
C SER A 72 9.38 -5.59 9.19
N ASP A 73 10.69 -5.78 9.35
CA ASP A 73 11.32 -6.00 10.65
C ASP A 73 10.85 -4.88 11.61
N PRO A 74 10.32 -5.17 12.81
CA PRO A 74 9.96 -4.14 13.78
C PRO A 74 11.09 -3.16 14.06
N ALA A 75 12.37 -3.58 14.00
CA ALA A 75 13.53 -2.70 14.12
C ALA A 75 13.76 -1.83 12.87
N MET A 76 13.38 -2.30 11.67
CA MET A 76 13.30 -1.44 10.48
C MET A 76 12.17 -0.42 10.64
N GLU A 77 11.01 -0.80 11.17
CA GLU A 77 9.92 0.14 11.48
C GLU A 77 10.35 1.16 12.54
N GLU A 78 11.05 0.74 13.60
CA GLU A 78 11.57 1.61 14.67
C GLU A 78 12.67 2.56 14.17
N ALA A 79 13.57 2.07 13.31
CA ALA A 79 14.54 2.92 12.59
C ALA A 79 13.88 3.86 11.56
N LEU A 80 12.67 3.55 11.09
CA LEU A 80 11.85 4.45 10.27
C LEU A 80 11.12 5.49 11.13
N HIS A 81 10.89 5.24 12.42
CA HIS A 81 10.31 6.16 13.39
C HIS A 81 11.36 7.11 14.02
N GLU A 82 12.63 6.73 14.07
CA GLU A 82 13.74 7.56 14.58
C GLU A 82 14.51 8.29 13.47
N ILE A 83 13.88 9.24 12.78
CA ILE A 83 14.64 10.35 12.19
C ILE A 83 13.93 11.65 12.54
N PRO A 84 14.40 12.36 13.59
CA PRO A 84 14.04 13.75 13.79
C PRO A 84 14.52 14.53 12.56
N THR A 85 13.65 15.37 12.01
CA THR A 85 14.06 16.40 11.05
C THR A 85 14.92 17.44 11.77
#